data_AF-A0AAJ1X0E8-F1
#
_entry.id   AF-A0AAJ1X0E8-F1
#
_cell.length_a   1.000
_cell.length_b   1.000
_cell.length_c   1.000
_cell.angle_alpha   90.00
_cell.angle_beta   90.00
_cell.angle_gamma   90.00
#
_symmetry.space_group_name_H-M   'P 1'
#
loop_
_entity.id
_entity.type
_entity.pdbx_description
1 polymer ?
#
loop_
_entity_poly.entity_id
_entity_poly.type
_entity_poly.pdbx_seq_one_letter_code
_entity_poly.pdbx_strand_id
1 'polypeptide(L)'
;MRLALGSPIIFVAATRRQPMTYFSASELRQRAGGLTASAAQWELSRLSKAAAGNFDVFLSHSFRDAMLIVGLKRVLEADGLSVYVDWIEDPQLDRTKVNATTAAHLRERMKRCRSLVYATSQNASTSRWMPWELGFFDGVNGPDRVAICPIATGTGRYTGEEYLGLYKTLEKVRDAGVFRPFVVRPSRRQAERLGSFAAGKGLFVGLS
;
A
#
# COMPACT_ATOMS: atom_id res chain seq x y z
N MET A 1 24.30 10.46 -34.76
CA MET A 1 23.76 9.36 -33.94
C MET A 1 24.05 9.69 -32.48
N ARG A 2 23.06 10.21 -31.72
CA ARG A 2 23.25 10.61 -30.31
C ARG A 2 23.17 9.38 -29.42
N LEU A 3 24.26 9.07 -28.72
CA LEU A 3 24.32 8.08 -27.65
C LEU A 3 23.47 8.59 -26.47
N ALA A 4 22.42 7.84 -26.12
CA ALA A 4 21.63 8.08 -24.92
C ALA A 4 22.44 7.59 -23.70
N LEU A 5 22.89 8.54 -22.87
CA LEU A 5 23.49 8.27 -21.57
C LEU A 5 22.42 7.69 -20.65
N GLY A 6 22.54 6.41 -20.31
CA GLY A 6 21.69 5.74 -19.33
C GLY A 6 21.80 6.44 -17.97
N SER A 7 20.66 6.66 -17.32
CA SER A 7 20.61 7.25 -15.97
C SER A 7 21.38 6.37 -14.98
N PRO A 8 22.20 6.96 -14.08
CA PRO A 8 22.96 6.18 -13.10
C PRO A 8 22.01 5.48 -12.14
N ILE A 9 22.12 4.15 -12.06
CA ILE A 9 21.45 3.32 -11.06
C ILE A 9 22.08 3.68 -9.72
N ILE A 10 21.34 4.40 -8.87
CA ILE A 10 21.73 4.64 -7.49
C ILE A 10 21.60 3.31 -6.74
N PHE A 11 22.73 2.73 -6.36
CA PHE A 11 22.77 1.53 -5.52
C PHE A 11 22.46 1.91 -4.07
N VAL A 12 21.47 1.25 -3.48
CA VAL A 12 21.30 1.25 -2.01
C VAL A 12 22.38 0.34 -1.45
N ALA A 13 23.35 0.89 -0.73
CA ALA A 13 24.48 0.11 -0.21
C ALA A 13 24.07 -0.80 0.96
N ALA A 14 24.23 -2.13 0.82
CA ALA A 14 24.90 -3.00 1.80
C ALA A 14 24.89 -4.49 1.37
N THR A 15 26.02 -5.14 1.65
CA THR A 15 26.36 -6.55 1.51
C THR A 15 25.39 -7.51 2.25
N ARG A 16 25.06 -8.63 1.59
CA ARG A 16 24.06 -9.68 1.94
C ARG A 16 22.61 -9.32 1.67
N ARG A 17 21.94 -10.23 0.96
CA ARG A 17 20.49 -10.25 0.64
C ARG A 17 19.68 -9.87 1.88
N GLN A 18 19.09 -8.67 1.87
CA GLN A 18 18.38 -8.13 3.02
C GLN A 18 17.19 -9.03 3.43
N PRO A 19 17.01 -9.30 4.75
CA PRO A 19 15.87 -10.08 5.23
C PRO A 19 14.55 -9.34 4.98
N MET A 20 13.48 -10.10 4.72
CA MET A 20 12.12 -9.55 4.62
C MET A 20 11.78 -8.76 5.88
N THR A 21 11.43 -7.49 5.72
CA THR A 21 11.11 -6.61 6.85
C THR A 21 9.72 -6.01 6.66
N TYR A 22 8.70 -6.79 6.99
CA TYR A 22 7.31 -6.37 6.94
C TYR A 22 6.95 -5.42 8.09
N PHE A 23 5.86 -4.68 7.93
CA PHE A 23 5.26 -3.91 9.02
C PHE A 23 4.69 -4.87 10.07
N SER A 24 4.94 -4.63 11.35
CA SER A 24 4.33 -5.42 12.41
C SER A 24 3.02 -4.78 12.87
N ALA A 25 2.09 -5.59 13.36
CA ALA A 25 0.87 -5.10 13.95
C ALA A 25 1.14 -4.14 15.13
N SER A 26 2.18 -4.41 15.94
CA SER A 26 2.58 -3.52 17.04
C SER A 26 3.05 -2.14 16.55
N GLU A 27 3.88 -2.09 15.52
CA GLU A 27 4.34 -0.83 14.90
C GLU A 27 3.15 -0.02 14.37
N LEU A 28 2.25 -0.67 13.63
CA LEU A 28 1.10 0.03 13.05
C LEU A 28 0.14 0.54 14.13
N ARG A 29 -0.09 -0.21 15.21
CA ARG A 29 -0.87 0.28 16.36
C ARG A 29 -0.24 1.51 17.01
N GLN A 30 1.08 1.52 17.19
CA GLN A 30 1.77 2.67 17.75
C GLN A 30 1.64 3.90 16.84
N ARG A 31 1.80 3.71 15.52
CA ARG A 31 1.63 4.78 14.54
C ARG A 31 0.19 5.29 14.44
N ALA A 32 -0.80 4.44 14.75
CA ALA A 32 -2.19 4.82 14.82
C ALA A 32 -2.53 5.78 15.98
N GLY A 33 -1.56 6.14 16.85
CA GLY A 33 -1.68 6.99 18.06
C GLY A 33 -2.59 8.24 18.03
N GLY A 34 -2.66 8.98 19.14
CA GLY A 34 -3.56 10.16 19.27
C GLY A 34 -3.30 11.30 18.28
N LEU A 35 -4.31 12.15 18.04
CA LEU A 35 -4.24 13.31 17.13
C LEU A 35 -3.28 14.39 17.65
N THR A 36 -2.39 14.89 16.79
CA THR A 36 -1.53 16.07 17.03
C THR A 36 -1.98 17.27 16.18
N ALA A 37 -1.56 18.50 16.51
CA ALA A 37 -1.90 19.69 15.73
C ALA A 37 -1.38 19.65 14.27
N SER A 38 -0.16 19.13 14.06
CA SER A 38 0.38 18.87 12.73
C SER A 38 -0.39 17.77 11.99
N ALA A 39 -0.87 16.74 12.71
CA ALA A 39 -1.76 15.73 12.13
C ALA A 39 -3.12 16.32 11.74
N ALA A 40 -3.66 17.27 12.51
CA ALA A 40 -4.92 17.95 12.18
C ALA A 40 -4.78 18.86 10.95
N GLN A 41 -3.66 19.56 10.80
CA GLN A 41 -3.41 20.44 9.65
C GLN A 41 -3.16 19.63 8.37
N TRP A 42 -2.47 18.50 8.51
CA TRP A 42 -2.32 17.52 7.44
C TRP A 42 -3.65 16.83 7.09
N GLU A 43 -4.49 16.52 8.07
CA GLU A 43 -5.85 16.01 7.87
C GLU A 43 -6.73 17.01 7.10
N LEU A 44 -6.64 18.31 7.39
CA LEU A 44 -7.34 19.35 6.63
C LEU A 44 -6.91 19.39 5.16
N SER A 45 -5.60 19.32 4.87
CA SER A 45 -5.08 19.24 3.49
C SER A 45 -5.46 17.93 2.79
N ARG A 46 -5.63 16.84 3.55
CA ARG A 46 -6.12 15.56 3.03
C ARG A 46 -7.61 15.65 2.71
N LEU A 47 -8.43 16.23 3.57
CA LEU A 47 -9.87 16.43 3.33
C LEU A 47 -10.11 17.29 2.08
N SER A 48 -9.29 18.32 1.84
CA SER A 48 -9.36 19.10 0.60
C SER A 48 -8.99 18.28 -0.65
N LYS A 49 -8.05 17.33 -0.54
CA LYS A 49 -7.64 16.44 -1.64
C LYS A 49 -8.65 15.31 -1.88
N ALA A 50 -9.26 14.79 -0.81
CA ALA A 50 -10.38 13.85 -0.87
C ALA A 50 -11.62 14.50 -1.55
N ALA A 51 -11.87 15.79 -1.27
CA ALA A 51 -12.89 16.56 -1.97
C ALA A 51 -12.58 16.75 -3.48
N ALA A 52 -11.30 16.73 -3.89
CA ALA A 52 -10.88 16.75 -5.29
C ALA A 52 -11.06 15.40 -6.03
N GLY A 53 -11.48 14.34 -5.32
CA GLY A 53 -12.03 13.12 -5.90
C GLY A 53 -11.04 12.01 -6.27
N ASN A 54 -9.74 12.30 -6.38
CA ASN A 54 -8.72 11.33 -6.80
C ASN A 54 -7.73 11.01 -5.66
N PHE A 55 -7.32 9.74 -5.58
CA PHE A 55 -6.37 9.25 -4.59
C PHE A 55 -5.17 8.59 -5.25
N ASP A 56 -4.04 8.58 -4.55
CA ASP A 56 -2.84 7.90 -5.01
C ASP A 56 -2.97 6.38 -4.75
N VAL A 57 -3.56 5.97 -3.62
CA VAL A 57 -3.67 4.57 -3.21
C VAL A 57 -5.10 4.21 -2.80
N PHE A 58 -5.62 3.11 -3.33
CA PHE A 58 -6.73 2.35 -2.75
C PHE A 58 -6.17 1.35 -1.74
N LEU A 59 -6.51 1.48 -0.45
CA LEU A 59 -6.01 0.58 0.58
C LEU A 59 -7.02 -0.54 0.85
N SER A 60 -6.86 -1.67 0.16
CA SER A 60 -7.68 -2.87 0.36
C SER A 60 -7.28 -3.57 1.65
N HIS A 61 -8.27 -3.89 2.49
CA HIS A 61 -8.04 -4.42 3.84
C HIS A 61 -9.28 -5.12 4.42
N SER A 62 -9.04 -5.94 5.45
CA SER A 62 -10.10 -6.51 6.28
C SER A 62 -10.56 -5.47 7.29
N PHE A 63 -11.88 -5.25 7.41
CA PHE A 63 -12.43 -4.31 8.40
C PHE A 63 -12.01 -4.65 9.84
N ARG A 64 -11.72 -5.93 10.13
CA ARG A 64 -11.21 -6.38 11.44
C ARG A 64 -9.82 -5.82 11.78
N ASP A 65 -9.09 -5.32 10.79
CA ASP A 65 -7.77 -4.72 10.96
C ASP A 65 -7.81 -3.19 11.04
N ALA A 66 -8.98 -2.56 11.22
CA ALA A 66 -9.18 -1.10 11.13
C ALA A 66 -8.08 -0.27 11.83
N MET A 67 -7.72 -0.61 13.07
CA MET A 67 -6.66 0.10 13.80
C MET A 67 -5.26 -0.03 13.14
N LEU A 68 -4.93 -1.19 12.59
CA LEU A 68 -3.66 -1.39 11.85
C LEU A 68 -3.66 -0.58 10.55
N ILE A 69 -4.83 -0.49 9.91
CA ILE A 69 -5.04 0.24 8.66
C ILE A 69 -4.91 1.75 8.87
N VAL A 70 -5.37 2.30 9.99
CA VAL A 70 -5.07 3.69 10.37
C VAL A 70 -3.57 3.93 10.46
N GLY A 71 -2.83 3.03 11.10
CA GLY A 71 -1.37 3.11 11.20
C GLY A 71 -0.68 3.04 9.84
N LEU A 72 -1.09 2.10 8.99
CA LEU A 72 -0.51 1.92 7.65
C LEU A 72 -0.83 3.09 6.73
N LYS A 73 -2.06 3.61 6.80
CA LYS A 73 -2.46 4.83 6.11
C LYS A 73 -1.54 6.00 6.48
N ARG A 74 -1.27 6.22 7.77
CA ARG A 74 -0.31 7.24 8.22
C ARG A 74 1.11 7.03 7.69
N VAL A 75 1.57 5.77 7.55
CA VAL A 75 2.87 5.46 6.93
C VAL A 75 2.90 5.93 5.48
N LEU A 76 1.89 5.57 4.68
CA LEU A 76 1.82 5.90 3.27
C LEU A 76 1.72 7.42 3.06
N GLU A 77 0.93 8.09 3.88
CA GLU A 77 0.70 9.51 3.73
C GLU A 77 1.84 10.38 4.27
N ALA A 78 2.60 9.89 5.25
CA ALA A 78 3.88 10.49 5.64
C ALA A 78 4.91 10.46 4.50
N ASP A 79 4.73 9.59 3.49
CA ASP A 79 5.49 9.58 2.23
C ASP A 79 4.83 10.47 1.13
N GLY A 80 3.86 11.32 1.51
CA GLY A 80 3.23 12.31 0.63
C GLY A 80 2.08 11.79 -0.23
N LEU A 81 1.63 10.55 0.00
CA LEU A 81 0.52 9.95 -0.76
C LEU A 81 -0.84 10.36 -0.20
N SER A 82 -1.86 10.38 -1.06
CA SER A 82 -3.27 10.38 -0.64
C SER A 82 -3.82 8.95 -0.66
N VAL A 83 -4.45 8.52 0.44
CA VAL A 83 -4.88 7.13 0.61
C VAL A 83 -6.38 7.08 0.87
N TYR A 84 -7.09 6.30 0.05
CA TYR A 84 -8.51 5.99 0.22
C TYR A 84 -8.71 4.75 1.09
N VAL A 85 -9.57 4.85 2.09
CA VAL A 85 -10.05 3.79 3.00
C VAL A 85 -11.57 3.93 3.09
N ASP A 86 -12.29 2.97 2.54
CA ASP A 86 -13.74 3.06 2.38
C ASP A 86 -14.55 3.47 3.62
N TRP A 87 -14.31 2.89 4.79
CA TRP A 87 -15.05 3.26 6.01
C TRP A 87 -14.66 4.63 6.60
N ILE A 88 -13.58 5.25 6.13
CA ILE A 88 -13.19 6.62 6.49
C ILE A 88 -13.78 7.62 5.50
N GLU A 89 -13.57 7.39 4.20
CA GLU A 89 -14.00 8.30 3.14
C GLU A 89 -15.49 8.18 2.78
N ASP A 90 -16.08 7.00 2.94
CA ASP A 90 -17.48 6.68 2.63
C ASP A 90 -18.14 5.95 3.81
N PRO A 91 -18.34 6.61 4.97
CA PRO A 91 -18.91 5.98 6.16
C PRO A 91 -20.34 5.44 5.95
N GLN A 92 -21.05 5.94 4.93
CA GLN A 92 -22.34 5.39 4.49
C GLN A 92 -22.25 4.00 3.82
N LEU A 93 -21.06 3.55 3.43
CA LEU A 93 -20.85 2.30 2.71
C LEU A 93 -20.89 1.10 3.68
N ASP A 94 -21.96 0.34 3.62
CA ASP A 94 -22.12 -0.88 4.42
C ASP A 94 -21.46 -2.09 3.71
N ARG A 95 -20.24 -2.44 4.13
CA ARG A 95 -19.48 -3.58 3.58
C ARG A 95 -20.02 -4.94 4.00
N THR A 96 -20.91 -5.03 4.99
CA THR A 96 -21.55 -6.31 5.34
C THR A 96 -22.50 -6.76 4.23
N LYS A 97 -23.00 -5.81 3.45
CA LYS A 97 -23.86 -6.05 2.29
C LYS A 97 -23.02 -6.30 1.04
N VAL A 98 -22.75 -7.57 0.77
CA VAL A 98 -22.16 -8.04 -0.50
C VAL A 98 -23.20 -7.96 -1.62
N ASN A 99 -23.47 -6.75 -2.12
CA ASN A 99 -24.47 -6.48 -3.15
C ASN A 99 -23.89 -5.65 -4.33
N ALA A 100 -24.67 -5.59 -5.42
CA ALA A 100 -24.26 -4.92 -6.65
C ALA A 100 -24.00 -3.41 -6.48
N THR A 101 -24.76 -2.73 -5.61
CA THR A 101 -24.61 -1.30 -5.33
C THR A 101 -23.27 -1.00 -4.65
N THR A 102 -22.93 -1.75 -3.61
CA THR A 102 -21.64 -1.64 -2.91
C THR A 102 -20.49 -1.93 -3.87
N ALA A 103 -20.61 -2.98 -4.69
CA ALA A 103 -19.61 -3.30 -5.71
C ALA A 103 -19.46 -2.19 -6.74
N ALA A 104 -20.56 -1.62 -7.25
CA ALA A 104 -20.52 -0.51 -8.21
C ALA A 104 -19.82 0.72 -7.61
N HIS A 105 -20.11 1.06 -6.35
CA HIS A 105 -19.45 2.16 -5.66
C HIS A 105 -17.94 1.93 -5.50
N LEU A 106 -17.53 0.73 -5.05
CA LEU A 106 -16.12 0.37 -4.91
C LEU A 106 -15.39 0.41 -6.27
N ARG A 107 -16.02 0.00 -7.37
CA ARG A 107 -15.44 0.13 -8.72
C ARG A 107 -15.15 1.58 -9.08
N GLU A 108 -16.08 2.49 -8.81
CA GLU A 108 -15.88 3.92 -9.08
C GLU A 108 -14.76 4.51 -8.23
N ARG A 109 -14.66 4.11 -6.96
CA ARG A 109 -13.56 4.53 -6.07
C ARG A 109 -12.21 3.97 -6.51
N MET A 110 -12.14 2.70 -6.89
CA MET A 110 -10.94 2.07 -7.43
C MET A 110 -10.46 2.75 -8.72
N LYS A 111 -11.37 3.12 -9.65
CA LYS A 111 -11.02 3.87 -10.88
C LYS A 111 -10.43 5.25 -10.61
N ARG A 112 -10.72 5.84 -9.44
CA ARG A 112 -10.18 7.14 -9.01
C ARG A 112 -8.89 7.02 -8.19
N CYS A 113 -8.41 5.79 -7.98
CA CYS A 113 -7.14 5.51 -7.32
C CYS A 113 -6.09 5.11 -8.35
N ARG A 114 -4.85 5.59 -8.19
CA ARG A 114 -3.75 5.32 -9.14
C ARG A 114 -3.08 3.96 -8.93
N SER A 115 -3.10 3.46 -7.71
CA SER A 115 -2.57 2.14 -7.34
C SER A 115 -3.39 1.49 -6.23
N LEU A 116 -3.17 0.20 -6.01
CA LEU A 116 -3.76 -0.57 -4.92
C LEU A 116 -2.67 -1.10 -4.00
N VAL A 117 -2.87 -0.90 -2.71
CA VAL A 117 -2.12 -1.61 -1.65
C VAL A 117 -3.05 -2.60 -0.98
N TYR A 118 -2.72 -3.89 -1.08
CA TYR A 118 -3.46 -5.00 -0.48
C TYR A 118 -2.88 -5.33 0.88
N ALA A 119 -3.44 -4.76 1.95
CA ALA A 119 -2.97 -4.97 3.32
C ALA A 119 -3.48 -6.30 3.86
N THR A 120 -2.60 -7.30 3.93
CA THR A 120 -2.97 -8.68 4.26
C THR A 120 -2.44 -9.11 5.63
N SER A 121 -3.31 -9.75 6.41
CA SER A 121 -3.05 -10.28 7.76
C SER A 121 -3.79 -11.61 7.91
N GLN A 122 -3.73 -12.22 9.10
CA GLN A 122 -4.55 -13.41 9.42
C GLN A 122 -6.07 -13.18 9.25
N ASN A 123 -6.55 -11.92 9.29
CA ASN A 123 -7.96 -11.59 9.08
C ASN A 123 -8.34 -11.41 7.60
N ALA A 124 -7.37 -11.38 6.67
CA ALA A 124 -7.63 -11.09 5.26
C ALA A 124 -8.53 -12.15 4.58
N SER A 125 -8.32 -13.42 4.89
CA SER A 125 -9.11 -14.54 4.33
C SER A 125 -10.59 -14.50 4.71
N THR A 126 -10.95 -13.75 5.75
CA THR A 126 -12.36 -13.57 6.18
C THR A 126 -13.09 -12.50 5.35
N SER A 127 -12.38 -11.71 4.55
CA SER A 127 -12.96 -10.64 3.74
C SER A 127 -13.30 -11.15 2.33
N ARG A 128 -14.60 -11.14 2.00
CA ARG A 128 -15.07 -11.44 0.64
C ARG A 128 -14.71 -10.34 -0.37
N TRP A 129 -14.51 -9.12 0.11
CA TRP A 129 -14.20 -7.96 -0.74
C TRP A 129 -12.75 -7.90 -1.17
N MET A 130 -11.81 -8.27 -0.30
CA MET A 130 -10.39 -8.10 -0.58
C MET A 130 -9.94 -8.82 -1.87
N PRO A 131 -10.17 -10.15 -2.05
CA PRO A 131 -9.79 -10.81 -3.31
C PRO A 131 -10.52 -10.25 -4.53
N TRP A 132 -11.76 -9.79 -4.36
CA TRP A 132 -12.53 -9.18 -5.45
C TRP A 132 -11.98 -7.80 -5.84
N GLU A 133 -11.63 -6.96 -4.87
CA GLU A 133 -10.97 -5.66 -5.07
C GLU A 133 -9.64 -5.86 -5.80
N LEU A 134 -8.83 -6.83 -5.37
CA LEU A 134 -7.57 -7.18 -6.01
C LEU A 134 -7.77 -7.57 -7.47
N GLY A 135 -8.65 -8.54 -7.74
CA GLY A 135 -8.90 -9.03 -9.10
C GLY A 135 -9.46 -7.95 -10.03
N PHE A 136 -10.39 -7.13 -9.55
CA PHE A 136 -10.93 -6.01 -10.33
C PHE A 136 -9.85 -4.96 -10.63
N PHE A 137 -9.08 -4.55 -9.62
CA PHE A 137 -8.07 -3.50 -9.78
C PHE A 137 -6.94 -3.95 -10.71
N ASP A 138 -6.45 -5.18 -10.54
CA ASP A 138 -5.44 -5.79 -11.41
C ASP A 138 -5.98 -5.90 -12.86
N GLY A 139 -7.19 -6.42 -13.05
CA GLY A 139 -7.78 -6.54 -14.38
C GLY A 139 -7.95 -5.20 -15.13
N VAL A 140 -8.12 -4.09 -14.41
CA VAL A 140 -8.31 -2.76 -15.02
C VAL A 140 -7.00 -1.99 -15.18
N ASN A 141 -6.07 -2.10 -14.22
CA ASN A 141 -4.87 -1.25 -14.15
C ASN A 141 -3.55 -2.00 -14.36
N GLY A 142 -3.60 -3.33 -14.39
CA GLY A 142 -2.46 -4.24 -14.46
C GLY A 142 -1.75 -4.47 -13.12
N PRO A 143 -0.92 -5.53 -13.05
CA PRO A 143 -0.31 -5.98 -11.80
C PRO A 143 0.78 -5.03 -11.30
N ASP A 144 1.35 -4.21 -12.18
CA ASP A 144 2.34 -3.20 -11.82
C ASP A 144 1.75 -2.07 -10.95
N ARG A 145 0.43 -1.92 -10.91
CA ARG A 145 -0.27 -0.95 -10.05
C ARG A 145 -0.71 -1.55 -8.72
N VAL A 146 -0.34 -2.80 -8.44
CA VAL A 146 -0.70 -3.53 -7.23
C VAL A 146 0.54 -3.80 -6.38
N ALA A 147 0.43 -3.59 -5.07
CA ALA A 147 1.41 -4.03 -4.09
C ALA A 147 0.74 -4.73 -2.91
N ILE A 148 1.30 -5.86 -2.48
CA ILE A 148 0.86 -6.60 -1.30
C ILE A 148 1.59 -6.05 -0.09
N CYS A 149 0.88 -5.74 0.98
CA CYS A 149 1.46 -5.33 2.26
C CYS A 149 1.14 -6.38 3.32
N PRO A 150 1.99 -7.41 3.49
CA PRO A 150 1.86 -8.33 4.60
C PRO A 150 2.06 -7.59 5.92
N ILE A 151 1.14 -7.80 6.87
CA ILE A 151 1.24 -7.28 8.22
C ILE A 151 1.58 -8.44 9.16
N ALA A 152 2.75 -8.37 9.78
CA ALA A 152 3.21 -9.41 10.69
C ALA A 152 2.46 -9.34 12.04
N THR A 153 1.70 -10.39 12.34
CA THR A 153 0.97 -10.57 13.59
C THR A 153 1.62 -11.67 14.45
N GLY A 154 2.61 -11.31 15.27
CA GLY A 154 3.24 -12.21 16.25
C GLY A 154 4.29 -13.18 15.69
N THR A 155 4.47 -14.34 16.36
CA THR A 155 5.55 -15.32 16.11
C THR A 155 5.29 -16.28 14.95
N GLY A 156 4.08 -16.29 14.40
CA GLY A 156 3.72 -17.10 13.24
C GLY A 156 3.97 -16.36 11.92
N ARG A 157 4.56 -17.05 10.95
CA ARG A 157 4.71 -16.53 9.58
C ARG A 157 3.36 -16.64 8.87
N TYR A 158 2.57 -15.57 8.86
CA TYR A 158 1.46 -15.47 7.91
C TYR A 158 2.05 -15.39 6.50
N THR A 159 1.91 -16.47 5.72
CA THR A 159 2.46 -16.58 4.36
C THR A 159 1.54 -15.97 3.30
N GLY A 160 0.33 -15.56 3.67
CA GLY A 160 -0.68 -15.13 2.71
C GLY A 160 -1.18 -16.29 1.84
N GLU A 161 -1.97 -15.95 0.83
CA GLU A 161 -2.33 -16.84 -0.26
C GLU A 161 -1.19 -16.91 -1.29
N GLU A 162 -0.93 -18.09 -1.87
CA GLU A 162 0.21 -18.28 -2.78
C GLU A 162 0.18 -17.36 -4.01
N TYR A 163 -1.01 -17.10 -4.55
CA TYR A 163 -1.19 -16.25 -5.73
C TYR A 163 -0.76 -14.79 -5.48
N LEU A 164 -0.69 -14.34 -4.22
CA LEU A 164 -0.21 -12.99 -3.91
C LEU A 164 1.27 -12.81 -4.25
N GLY A 165 2.03 -13.91 -4.39
CA GLY A 165 3.43 -13.89 -4.81
C GLY A 165 3.67 -13.38 -6.24
N LEU A 166 2.60 -13.21 -7.04
CA LEU A 166 2.67 -12.60 -8.38
C LEU A 166 3.00 -11.10 -8.32
N TYR A 167 2.61 -10.44 -7.24
CA TYR A 167 2.64 -8.98 -7.13
C TYR A 167 3.87 -8.47 -6.39
N LYS A 168 4.14 -7.17 -6.54
CA LYS A 168 5.17 -6.48 -5.75
C LYS A 168 4.77 -6.46 -4.27
N THR A 169 5.75 -6.37 -3.38
CA THR A 169 5.52 -6.38 -1.93
C THR A 169 5.96 -5.06 -1.31
N LEU A 170 5.10 -4.44 -0.51
CA LEU A 170 5.42 -3.29 0.32
C LEU A 170 6.21 -3.75 1.55
N GLU A 171 7.47 -3.30 1.63
CA GLU A 171 8.41 -3.69 2.67
C GLU A 171 9.16 -2.48 3.23
N LYS A 172 9.74 -2.63 4.41
CA LYS A 172 10.72 -1.69 4.94
C LYS A 172 12.10 -2.07 4.41
N VAL A 173 12.69 -1.21 3.60
CA VAL A 173 14.06 -1.38 3.08
C VAL A 173 14.97 -0.41 3.80
N ARG A 174 16.18 -0.86 4.16
CA ARG A 174 17.20 -0.01 4.76
C ARG A 174 17.80 0.89 3.68
N ASP A 175 17.65 2.19 3.85
CA ASP A 175 18.08 3.23 2.91
C ASP A 175 18.74 4.37 3.68
N ALA A 176 20.02 4.65 3.38
CA ALA A 176 20.87 5.58 4.13
C ALA A 176 20.85 5.32 5.66
N GLY A 177 20.88 4.04 6.06
CA GLY A 177 20.89 3.62 7.46
C GLY A 177 19.52 3.63 8.16
N VAL A 178 18.47 4.12 7.50
CA VAL A 178 17.11 4.20 8.06
C VAL A 178 16.16 3.27 7.30
N PHE A 179 15.25 2.59 8.00
CA PHE A 179 14.21 1.80 7.33
C PHE A 179 13.13 2.70 6.75
N ARG A 180 12.87 2.56 5.45
CA ARG A 180 11.87 3.32 4.70
C ARG A 180 10.94 2.39 3.93
N PRO A 181 9.69 2.77 3.69
CA PRO A 181 8.79 1.96 2.87
C PRO A 181 9.21 1.97 1.40
N PHE A 182 9.25 0.78 0.80
CA PHE A 182 9.54 0.55 -0.61
C PHE A 182 8.61 -0.53 -1.17
N VAL A 183 8.32 -0.45 -2.46
CA VAL A 183 7.61 -1.50 -3.20
C VAL A 183 8.65 -2.36 -3.93
N VAL A 184 8.80 -3.60 -3.47
CA VAL A 184 9.83 -4.57 -3.87
C VAL A 184 9.26 -5.53 -4.91
N ARG A 185 9.99 -5.79 -6.00
CA ARG A 185 9.56 -6.77 -7.02
C ARG A 185 9.53 -8.20 -6.46
N PRO A 186 8.74 -9.12 -7.04
CA PRO A 186 8.78 -10.54 -6.68
C PRO A 186 10.18 -11.18 -6.71
N SER A 187 11.04 -10.74 -7.64
CA SER A 187 12.45 -11.19 -7.73
C SER A 187 13.31 -10.76 -6.53
N ARG A 188 12.85 -9.76 -5.77
CA ARG A 188 13.52 -9.10 -4.66
C ARG A 188 14.87 -8.45 -5.00
N ARG A 189 15.16 -8.26 -6.28
CA ARG A 189 16.41 -7.61 -6.75
C ARG A 189 16.27 -6.10 -6.93
N GLN A 190 15.04 -5.62 -6.97
CA GLN A 190 14.72 -4.24 -7.30
C GLN A 190 13.53 -3.77 -6.47
N ALA A 191 13.55 -2.49 -6.11
CA ALA A 191 12.46 -1.83 -5.43
C ALA A 191 12.29 -0.40 -5.91
N GLU A 192 11.12 0.18 -5.71
CA GLU A 192 10.85 1.59 -6.01
C GLU A 192 10.23 2.28 -4.79
N ARG A 193 10.40 3.61 -4.67
CA ARG A 193 9.75 4.39 -3.60
C ARG A 193 8.23 4.46 -3.82
N LEU A 194 7.46 4.72 -2.76
CA LEU A 194 6.00 4.73 -2.84
C LEU A 194 5.48 5.78 -3.83
N GLY A 195 6.10 6.95 -3.91
CA GLY A 195 5.77 7.97 -4.91
C GLY A 195 5.98 7.51 -6.37
N SER A 196 7.01 6.70 -6.64
CA SER A 196 7.21 6.08 -7.97
C SER A 196 6.12 5.05 -8.25
N PHE A 197 5.84 4.19 -7.27
CA PHE A 197 4.82 3.15 -7.38
C PHE A 197 3.42 3.73 -7.61
N ALA A 198 2.99 4.69 -6.80
CA ALA A 198 1.66 5.28 -6.89
C ALA A 198 1.46 6.07 -8.19
N ALA A 199 2.51 6.74 -8.69
CA ALA A 199 2.47 7.34 -10.03
C ALA A 199 2.68 6.31 -11.16
N GLY A 200 3.14 5.09 -10.81
CA GLY A 200 3.59 4.01 -11.70
C GLY A 200 4.61 4.45 -12.72
N LYS A 201 5.63 5.14 -12.23
CA LYS A 201 6.80 5.54 -13.01
C LYS A 201 7.78 4.40 -13.20
N GLY A 202 7.76 3.38 -12.32
CA GLY A 202 8.67 2.24 -12.39
C GLY A 202 10.14 2.64 -12.20
N LEU A 203 10.43 3.64 -11.36
CA LEU A 203 11.79 4.08 -11.04
C LEU A 203 12.41 3.15 -10.00
N PHE A 204 12.87 2.00 -10.47
CA PHE A 204 13.48 0.98 -9.64
C PHE A 204 14.94 1.28 -9.30
N VAL A 205 15.31 1.00 -8.05
CA VAL A 205 16.69 0.91 -7.55
C VAL A 205 17.02 -0.55 -7.27
N GLY A 206 18.31 -0.90 -7.37
CA GLY A 206 18.79 -2.24 -7.03
C GLY A 206 18.78 -2.47 -5.52
N LEU A 207 18.35 -3.66 -5.10
CA LEU A 207 18.54 -4.19 -3.76
C LEU A 207 19.70 -5.18 -3.79
N SER A 208 20.72 -4.95 -2.97
CA SER A 208 21.88 -5.85 -2.80
C SER A 208 21.66 -6.92 -1.72
#